data_AF-A0A224YVU6-F1
#
_entry.id   AF-A0A224YVU6-F1
#
_cell.length_a   1.000
_cell.length_b   1.000
_cell.length_c   1.000
_cell.angle_alpha   90.00
_cell.angle_beta   90.00
_cell.angle_gamma   90.00
#
_symmetry.space_group_name_H-M   'P 1'
#
loop_
_entity.id
_entity.type
_entity.pdbx_description
1 polymer ?
#
loop_
_entity_poly.entity_id
_entity_poly.type
_entity_poly.pdbx_seq_one_letter_code
_entity_poly.pdbx_strand_id
1 'polypeptide(L)'
;YVKREFTRRYVLPEDVDPESVKCHMTHGGLLSLEAPRKKFKRDDGKPIPIKVQHEGGEGADSPAPAVVVATNGDAGEEASK
;
A
#
# COMPACT_ATOMS: atom_id res chain seq x y z
N TYR A 1 16.08 -24.57 -47.36
CA TYR A 1 16.71 -24.07 -46.13
C TYR A 1 15.82 -22.97 -45.56
N VAL A 2 15.47 -23.03 -44.27
CA VAL A 2 14.57 -22.05 -43.63
C VAL A 2 15.30 -21.42 -42.44
N LYS A 3 15.37 -20.09 -42.41
CA LYS A 3 15.88 -19.30 -41.29
C LYS A 3 14.72 -18.57 -40.61
N ARG A 4 14.77 -18.46 -39.28
CA ARG A 4 13.78 -17.74 -38.47
C ARG A 4 14.52 -16.85 -37.47
N GLU A 5 14.01 -15.64 -37.27
CA GLU A 5 14.52 -14.65 -36.33
C GLU A 5 13.34 -14.03 -35.57
N PHE A 6 13.53 -13.68 -34.30
CA PHE A 6 12.54 -12.93 -33.53
C PHE A 6 13.22 -11.99 -32.53
N THR A 7 12.58 -10.85 -32.28
CA THR A 7 13.00 -9.86 -31.28
C THR A 7 11.85 -9.61 -30.31
N ARG A 8 12.15 -9.67 -29.01
CA ARG A 8 11.18 -9.37 -27.94
C ARG A 8 11.78 -8.33 -27.00
N ARG A 9 10.95 -7.41 -26.53
CA ARG A 9 11.31 -6.41 -25.52
C ARG A 9 10.46 -6.62 -24.28
N TYR A 10 11.09 -6.60 -23.11
CA TYR A 10 10.43 -6.71 -21.82
C TYR A 10 10.82 -5.51 -20.98
N VAL A 11 9.85 -4.92 -20.30
CA VAL A 11 10.11 -3.88 -19.29
C VAL A 11 10.48 -4.60 -18.00
N LEU A 12 11.67 -4.30 -17.47
CA LEU A 12 12.05 -4.82 -16.16
C LEU A 12 11.29 -4.07 -15.06
N PRO A 13 10.87 -4.75 -13.99
CA PRO A 13 10.37 -4.09 -12.80
C PRO A 13 11.41 -3.12 -12.20
N GLU A 14 10.94 -2.10 -11.48
CA GLU A 14 11.79 -1.05 -10.88
C GLU A 14 12.82 -1.59 -9.88
N ASP A 15 12.53 -2.74 -9.28
CA ASP A 15 13.35 -3.37 -8.25
C ASP A 15 14.36 -4.39 -8.80
N VAL A 16 14.51 -4.46 -10.13
CA VAL A 16 15.48 -5.33 -10.81
C VAL A 16 16.64 -4.49 -11.34
N ASP A 17 17.86 -4.93 -11.04
CA ASP A 17 19.07 -4.34 -11.61
C ASP A 17 19.31 -4.91 -13.03
N PRO A 18 19.33 -4.05 -14.08
CA PRO A 18 19.54 -4.50 -15.47
C PRO A 18 20.84 -5.28 -15.68
N GLU A 19 21.92 -4.96 -14.96
CA GLU A 19 23.21 -5.63 -15.10
C GLU A 19 23.22 -7.05 -14.52
N SER A 20 22.24 -7.36 -13.66
CA SER A 20 22.13 -8.66 -13.00
C SER A 20 21.40 -9.73 -13.81
N VAL A 21 20.83 -9.36 -14.97
CA VAL A 21 20.05 -10.27 -15.82
C VAL A 21 20.95 -11.35 -16.41
N LYS A 22 20.54 -12.61 -16.26
CA LYS A 22 21.19 -13.78 -16.85
C LYS A 22 20.23 -14.49 -17.79
N CYS A 23 20.77 -15.13 -18.81
CA CYS A 23 19.98 -15.94 -19.74
C CYS A 23 20.57 -17.34 -19.88
N HIS A 24 19.69 -18.31 -20.11
CA HIS A 24 20.08 -19.68 -20.41
C HIS A 24 19.02 -20.38 -21.25
N MET A 25 19.44 -21.37 -22.04
CA MET A 25 18.52 -22.23 -22.77
C MET A 25 18.11 -23.40 -21.88
N THR A 26 16.82 -23.62 -21.72
CA THR A 26 16.29 -24.80 -21.04
C THR A 26 16.34 -26.01 -21.96
N HIS A 27 16.30 -27.23 -21.39
CA HIS A 27 16.24 -28.46 -22.19
C HIS A 27 15.00 -28.55 -23.09
N GLY A 28 13.93 -27.82 -22.73
CA GLY A 28 12.70 -27.72 -23.53
C GLY A 28 12.77 -26.74 -24.71
N GLY A 29 13.93 -26.14 -25.00
CA GLY A 29 14.09 -25.21 -26.13
C GLY A 29 13.52 -23.81 -25.88
N LEU A 30 13.32 -23.43 -24.61
CA LEU A 30 12.91 -22.08 -24.21
C LEU A 30 14.11 -21.30 -23.68
N LEU A 31 14.26 -20.06 -24.14
CA LEU A 31 15.21 -19.09 -23.57
C LEU A 31 14.63 -18.53 -22.27
N SER A 32 15.26 -18.84 -21.14
CA SER A 32 14.93 -18.28 -19.82
C SER A 32 15.75 -17.02 -19.57
N LEU A 33 15.11 -16.00 -18.98
CA LEU A 33 15.70 -14.73 -18.55
C LEU A 33 15.40 -14.57 -17.07
N GLU A 34 16.44 -14.48 -16.24
CA GLU A 34 16.32 -14.46 -14.78
C GLU A 34 17.15 -13.33 -14.17
N ALA A 35 16.63 -12.71 -13.12
CA ALA A 35 17.32 -11.68 -12.36
C ALA A 35 16.82 -11.64 -10.90
N PRO A 36 17.71 -11.42 -9.92
CA PRO A 36 17.31 -11.24 -8.53
C PRO A 36 16.54 -9.92 -8.35
N ARG A 37 15.48 -9.97 -7.54
CA ARG A 37 14.70 -8.78 -7.15
C ARG A 37 15.22 -8.21 -5.83
N LYS A 38 15.35 -6.89 -5.75
CA LYS A 38 15.66 -6.19 -4.49
C LYS A 38 14.46 -6.32 -3.54
N LYS A 39 14.71 -6.67 -2.28
CA LYS A 39 13.65 -6.75 -1.26
C LYS A 39 13.18 -5.34 -0.93
N PHE A 40 11.98 -4.97 -1.39
CA PHE A 40 11.32 -3.75 -0.96
C PHE A 40 10.56 -3.98 0.35
N LYS A 41 10.62 -3.00 1.26
CA LYS A 41 9.55 -2.82 2.24
C LYS A 41 8.34 -2.33 1.45
N ARG A 42 7.15 -2.90 1.69
CA ARG A 42 5.93 -2.31 1.12
C ARG A 42 5.88 -0.87 1.62
N ASP A 43 5.91 0.09 0.70
CA ASP A 43 5.41 1.42 1.01
C ASP A 43 3.91 1.25 1.18
N ASP A 44 3.39 1.47 2.39
CA ASP A 44 1.95 1.36 2.72
C ASP A 44 1.08 2.41 1.99
N GLY A 45 1.63 3.05 0.96
CA GLY A 45 1.04 4.15 0.22
C GLY A 45 0.93 5.40 1.10
N LYS A 46 1.06 6.58 0.49
CA LYS A 46 0.56 7.80 1.15
C LYS A 46 -0.95 7.82 0.91
N PRO A 47 -1.81 7.91 1.95
CA PRO A 47 -3.24 8.01 1.74
C PRO A 47 -3.54 9.28 0.93
N ILE A 48 -4.21 9.12 -0.21
CA ILE A 48 -4.64 10.24 -1.04
C ILE A 48 -6.02 10.68 -0.52
N PRO A 49 -6.14 11.89 0.07
CA PRO A 49 -7.39 12.32 0.68
C PRO A 49 -8.45 12.64 -0.37
N ILE A 50 -9.66 12.07 -0.21
CA ILE A 50 -10.82 12.37 -1.04
C ILE A 50 -11.62 13.49 -0.36
N LYS A 51 -11.79 14.64 -1.05
CA LYS A 51 -12.67 15.72 -0.60
C LYS A 51 -14.09 15.42 -1.08
N VAL A 52 -15.00 15.07 -0.17
CA VAL A 52 -16.42 14.90 -0.47
C VAL A 52 -17.10 16.26 -0.35
N GLN A 53 -17.60 16.81 -1.45
CA GLN A 53 -18.48 17.99 -1.44
C GLN A 53 -19.93 17.48 -1.46
N HIS A 54 -20.64 17.60 -0.34
CA HIS A 54 -22.09 17.43 -0.32
C HIS A 54 -22.73 18.80 -0.59
N GLU A 55 -23.34 18.97 -1.75
CA GLU A 55 -24.38 19.99 -1.94
C GLU A 55 -25.71 19.39 -1.47
N GLY A 56 -26.16 19.79 -0.28
CA GLY A 56 -27.52 19.50 0.17
C GLY A 56 -27.62 19.33 1.69
N GLY A 57 -28.05 20.40 2.37
CA GLY A 57 -28.47 20.32 3.78
C GLY A 57 -28.42 21.62 4.55
N GLU A 58 -28.98 22.69 3.98
CA GLU A 58 -29.27 23.92 4.73
C GLU A 58 -30.56 23.69 5.56
N GLY A 59 -30.49 23.95 6.87
CA GLY A 59 -31.66 24.15 7.74
C GLY A 59 -31.77 23.24 8.96
N ALA A 60 -31.41 23.75 10.14
CA ALA A 60 -32.34 24.01 11.26
C ALA A 60 -31.66 23.99 12.66
N ASP A 61 -31.70 25.15 13.31
CA ASP A 61 -31.94 25.41 14.74
C ASP A 61 -30.89 25.02 15.83
N SER A 62 -30.26 26.05 16.41
CA SER A 62 -29.76 26.09 17.81
C SER A 62 -30.94 26.35 18.77
N PRO A 63 -30.93 26.03 20.10
CA PRO A 63 -29.77 26.18 21.00
C PRO A 63 -29.61 25.11 22.13
N ALA A 64 -28.44 25.09 22.77
CA ALA A 64 -28.18 24.50 24.11
C ALA A 64 -29.06 25.20 25.20
N PRO A 65 -29.18 24.77 26.49
CA PRO A 65 -28.31 23.86 27.25
C PRO A 65 -28.99 22.92 28.29
N ALA A 66 -28.30 21.88 28.78
CA ALA A 66 -28.55 21.32 30.12
C ALA A 66 -27.29 20.65 30.69
N VAL A 67 -26.76 21.28 31.73
CA VAL A 67 -25.70 20.79 32.61
C VAL A 67 -26.22 19.58 33.39
N VAL A 68 -25.52 18.44 33.32
CA VAL A 68 -25.62 17.38 34.33
C VAL A 68 -24.24 17.12 34.91
N VAL A 69 -23.95 17.79 36.02
CA VAL A 69 -22.87 17.43 36.93
C VAL A 69 -23.34 16.20 37.70
N ALA A 70 -22.73 15.05 37.46
CA ALA A 70 -22.82 13.89 38.34
C ALA A 70 -21.43 13.65 38.94
N THR A 71 -21.19 14.25 40.11
CA THR A 71 -20.15 13.83 41.03
C THR A 71 -20.66 12.62 41.79
N ASN A 72 -19.98 11.48 41.70
CA ASN A 72 -20.01 10.45 42.74
C ASN A 72 -18.59 9.90 42.85
N GLY A 73 -17.94 10.20 43.97
CA GLY A 73 -16.72 9.52 44.39
C GLY A 73 -17.05 8.17 45.01
N ASP A 74 -16.12 7.24 44.91
CA ASP A 74 -15.90 6.22 45.94
C ASP A 74 -14.46 5.69 45.86
N ALA A 75 -13.94 5.37 47.04
CA ALA A 75 -12.57 5.13 47.44
C ALA A 75 -11.95 3.84 46.86
N GLY A 76 -10.61 3.76 46.88
CA GLY A 76 -9.93 2.51 46.60
C GLY A 76 -8.44 2.65 46.29
N GLU A 77 -7.66 2.95 47.31
CA GLU A 77 -6.20 2.89 47.37
C GLU A 77 -5.67 1.45 47.20
N GLU A 78 -4.65 1.22 46.37
CA GLU A 78 -3.32 0.75 46.81
C GLU A 78 -2.42 0.35 45.62
N ALA A 79 -1.15 0.68 45.80
CA ALA A 79 -0.04 0.54 44.88
C ALA A 79 0.73 -0.78 45.09
N SER A 80 1.87 -0.88 44.39
CA SER A 80 2.96 -1.86 44.57
C SER A 80 2.75 -3.17 43.78
N LYS A 81 3.68 -3.66 42.97
CA LYS A 81 5.10 -3.38 42.74
C LYS A 81 5.52 -3.97 41.40
#